data_AF-A0A6J8DEB6-F1
#
_entry.id   AF-A0A6J8DEB6-F1
#
_cell.length_a   1.000
_cell.length_b   1.000
_cell.length_c   1.000
_cell.angle_alpha   90.00
_cell.angle_beta   90.00
_cell.angle_gamma   90.00
#
_symmetry.space_group_name_H-M   'P 1'
#
loop_
_entity.id
_entity.type
_entity.pdbx_description
1 polymer ?
#
loop_
_entity_poly.entity_id
_entity_poly.type
_entity_poly.pdbx_seq_one_letter_code
_entity_poly.pdbx_strand_id
1 'polypeptide(L)'
;MVFNYIYGITSGYNHKATKQDKLAICGLYQKRFNCDTNSNQSKMCRGLLLFSLLVCACYATFPRSVVRTLSVSNGGRWGEWQEPSFCPNGQFASGYRLKIEPRRGSYFWQDDSSLNGIELLCSTRSTTSDDGFTVSSGYGPWGDWKGLITCDRKGQFLTSFSLQVEDYQGNGDDTAANYVKFICHDFDHHRLFYSYRFIGGRGFWGDYGAWSQRCQQGSAICGLRTKLESPQGNGDDTALNDVEFYCCGSD
;
A
#
# COMPACT_ATOMS: atom_id res chain seq x y z
N MET A 1 27.31 21.26 1.22
CA MET A 1 27.45 20.67 -0.13
C MET A 1 27.03 19.19 -0.21
N VAL A 2 27.03 18.42 0.89
CA VAL A 2 26.58 17.01 0.95
C VAL A 2 25.04 16.86 0.99
N PHE A 3 24.34 17.81 1.61
CA PHE A 3 22.87 17.76 1.77
C PHE A 3 22.07 17.87 0.47
N ASN A 4 22.56 18.61 -0.54
CA ASN A 4 21.84 18.81 -1.80
C ASN A 4 21.99 17.65 -2.81
N TYR A 5 22.88 16.69 -2.55
CA TYR A 5 23.07 15.53 -3.43
C TYR A 5 22.11 14.37 -3.12
N ILE A 6 21.51 14.37 -1.93
CA ILE A 6 20.61 13.30 -1.46
C ILE A 6 19.24 13.39 -2.16
N TYR A 7 18.78 14.60 -2.49
CA TYR A 7 17.48 14.82 -3.13
C TYR A 7 17.43 14.49 -4.63
N GLY A 8 18.58 14.43 -5.31
CA GLY A 8 18.62 14.28 -6.77
C GLY A 8 18.51 12.84 -7.30
N ILE A 9 18.73 11.82 -6.46
CA ILE A 9 18.87 10.42 -6.92
C ILE A 9 17.55 9.63 -6.84
N THR A 10 16.58 10.08 -6.05
CA THR A 10 15.27 9.39 -5.93
C THR A 10 14.30 9.70 -7.06
N SER A 11 14.64 10.59 -7.99
CA SER A 11 13.74 11.03 -9.08
C SER A 11 13.76 10.14 -10.34
N GLY A 12 14.40 8.97 -10.33
CA GLY A 12 14.65 8.20 -11.56
C GLY A 12 14.46 6.69 -11.53
N TYR A 13 14.07 6.09 -10.41
CA TYR A 13 14.00 4.61 -10.31
C TYR A 13 12.57 4.08 -10.37
N ASN A 14 12.08 3.93 -11.60
CA ASN A 14 10.94 3.09 -11.96
C ASN A 14 11.36 1.61 -11.93
N HIS A 15 11.43 0.97 -10.76
CA HIS A 15 11.39 -0.50 -10.69
C HIS A 15 11.13 -0.98 -9.25
N LYS A 16 10.35 -2.08 -9.13
CA LYS A 16 10.21 -2.86 -7.88
C LYS A 16 11.59 -3.21 -7.33
N ALA A 17 12.02 -2.56 -6.26
CA ALA A 17 13.34 -2.79 -5.68
C ALA A 17 13.37 -4.12 -4.90
N THR A 18 13.96 -5.14 -5.51
CA THR A 18 14.35 -6.39 -4.84
C THR A 18 15.47 -6.13 -3.83
N LYS A 19 15.81 -7.13 -2.98
CA LYS A 19 16.94 -7.06 -2.03
C LYS A 19 18.27 -6.70 -2.72
N GLN A 20 18.38 -6.96 -4.02
CA GLN A 20 19.52 -6.67 -4.88
C GLN A 20 19.57 -5.20 -5.36
N ASP A 21 18.42 -4.53 -5.49
CA ASP A 21 18.34 -3.13 -5.93
C ASP A 21 18.71 -2.14 -4.81
N LYS A 22 18.48 -2.53 -3.56
CA LYS A 22 18.97 -1.78 -2.38
C LYS A 22 20.50 -1.76 -2.30
N LEU A 23 21.17 -2.80 -2.82
CA LEU A 23 22.62 -2.84 -2.98
C LEU A 23 23.13 -1.99 -4.16
N ALA A 24 22.30 -1.74 -5.20
CA ALA A 24 22.68 -0.93 -6.34
C ALA A 24 22.79 0.57 -6.01
N ILE A 25 21.95 1.08 -5.09
CA ILE A 25 22.06 2.44 -4.54
C ILE A 25 23.40 2.63 -3.82
N CYS A 26 23.90 1.59 -3.14
CA CYS A 26 25.24 1.58 -2.52
C CYS A 26 26.39 1.52 -3.54
N GLY A 27 26.19 0.89 -4.70
CA GLY A 27 27.19 0.80 -5.77
C GLY A 27 27.47 2.13 -6.49
N LEU A 28 26.48 3.03 -6.57
CA LEU A 28 26.65 4.35 -7.17
C LEU A 28 27.51 5.30 -6.32
N TYR A 29 27.55 5.11 -5.00
CA TYR A 29 28.43 5.85 -4.10
C TYR A 29 29.92 5.48 -4.27
N GLN A 30 30.22 4.23 -4.63
CA GLN A 30 31.60 3.78 -4.86
C GLN A 30 32.22 4.37 -6.13
N LYS A 31 31.44 4.62 -7.19
CA LYS A 31 31.97 5.13 -8.48
C LYS A 31 32.50 6.56 -8.46
N ARG A 32 32.28 7.33 -7.39
CA ARG A 32 32.78 8.72 -7.25
C ARG A 32 33.93 8.90 -6.26
N PHE A 33 34.32 7.88 -5.51
CA PHE A 33 35.49 7.93 -4.64
C PHE A 33 36.67 7.23 -5.33
N ASN A 34 37.47 8.02 -6.06
CA ASN A 34 38.71 7.55 -6.65
C ASN A 34 39.77 7.44 -5.54
N CYS A 35 39.80 6.32 -4.81
CA CYS A 35 40.80 6.09 -3.76
C CYS A 35 42.00 5.32 -4.31
N ASP A 36 43.14 6.00 -4.38
CA ASP A 36 44.43 5.43 -4.73
C ASP A 36 45.00 4.62 -3.55
N THR A 37 45.36 3.36 -3.77
CA THR A 37 45.61 2.37 -2.69
C THR A 37 47.04 2.40 -2.12
N ASN A 38 47.91 3.30 -2.58
CA ASN A 38 49.36 3.25 -2.31
C ASN A 38 49.92 4.33 -1.34
N SER A 39 49.10 4.94 -0.48
CA SER A 39 49.56 5.98 0.45
C SER A 39 48.86 5.92 1.81
N ASN A 40 49.38 6.64 2.82
CA ASN A 40 48.77 6.87 4.14
C ASN A 40 47.31 7.39 4.08
N GLN A 41 46.82 7.80 2.90
CA GLN A 41 45.41 8.04 2.57
C GLN A 41 44.50 6.79 2.68
N SER A 42 45.06 5.58 2.70
CA SER A 42 44.33 4.31 2.82
C SER A 42 43.59 4.15 4.15
N LYS A 43 44.12 4.70 5.26
CA LYS A 43 43.47 4.64 6.58
C LYS A 43 42.25 5.57 6.65
N MET A 44 42.36 6.78 6.10
CA MET A 44 41.25 7.73 6.02
C MET A 44 40.16 7.26 5.06
N CYS A 45 40.52 6.71 3.90
CA CYS A 45 39.53 6.17 2.95
C CYS A 45 38.82 4.91 3.51
N ARG A 46 39.54 4.02 4.22
CA ARG A 46 38.91 2.90 4.97
C ARG A 46 37.97 3.39 6.06
N GLY A 47 38.35 4.43 6.81
CA GLY A 47 37.51 5.04 7.83
C GLY A 47 36.22 5.66 7.25
N LEU A 48 36.33 6.38 6.13
CA LEU A 48 35.19 6.97 5.43
C LEU A 48 34.27 5.92 4.80
N LEU A 49 34.82 4.85 4.24
CA LEU A 49 34.04 3.72 3.72
C LEU A 49 33.31 2.98 4.85
N LEU A 50 33.97 2.71 5.97
CA LEU A 50 33.34 2.10 7.14
C LEU A 50 32.27 3.00 7.75
N PHE A 51 32.52 4.31 7.85
CA PHE A 51 31.53 5.28 8.33
C PHE A 51 30.32 5.35 7.38
N SER A 52 30.54 5.38 6.07
CA SER A 52 29.49 5.32 5.04
C SER A 52 28.66 4.03 5.16
N LEU A 53 29.31 2.88 5.32
CA LEU A 53 28.64 1.59 5.50
C LEU A 53 27.86 1.54 6.82
N LEU A 54 28.39 2.09 7.91
CA LEU A 54 27.70 2.17 9.20
C LEU A 54 26.52 3.12 9.16
N VAL A 55 26.65 4.29 8.52
CA VAL A 55 25.56 5.23 8.31
C VAL A 55 24.49 4.58 7.43
N CYS A 56 24.88 3.92 6.34
CA CYS A 56 23.96 3.18 5.46
C CYS A 56 23.25 2.04 6.21
N ALA A 57 23.96 1.28 7.04
CA ALA A 57 23.39 0.26 7.90
C ALA A 57 22.40 0.87 8.90
N CYS A 58 22.72 2.01 9.54
CA CYS A 58 21.81 2.72 10.44
C CYS A 58 20.54 3.24 9.72
N TYR A 59 20.66 3.80 8.52
CA TYR A 59 19.49 4.24 7.74
C TYR A 59 18.66 3.07 7.18
N ALA A 60 19.30 1.94 6.89
CA ALA A 60 18.63 0.72 6.43
C ALA A 60 17.95 -0.08 7.56
N THR A 61 18.15 0.30 8.83
CA THR A 61 17.75 -0.50 10.01
C THR A 61 16.67 0.13 10.89
N PHE A 62 15.95 1.15 10.43
CA PHE A 62 14.65 1.47 11.02
C PHE A 62 13.55 0.83 10.16
N PRO A 63 13.22 -0.46 10.39
CA PRO A 63 12.02 -1.04 9.82
C PRO A 63 10.83 -0.23 10.33
N ARG A 64 9.96 0.17 9.41
CA ARG A 64 8.72 0.86 9.72
C ARG A 64 7.91 0.04 10.73
N SER A 65 7.59 0.62 11.88
CA SER A 65 6.79 -0.07 12.89
C SER A 65 5.31 -0.07 12.49
N VAL A 66 4.76 -1.28 12.30
CA VAL A 66 3.31 -1.45 12.18
C VAL A 66 2.73 -1.35 13.59
N VAL A 67 1.97 -0.27 13.84
CA VAL A 67 1.38 0.00 15.16
C VAL A 67 0.02 -0.68 15.33
N ARG A 68 -0.66 -0.99 14.22
CA ARG A 68 -1.97 -1.65 14.23
C ARG A 68 -2.26 -2.31 12.89
N THR A 69 -2.96 -3.44 12.95
CA THR A 69 -3.63 -4.06 11.79
C THR A 69 -5.12 -3.79 11.87
N LEU A 70 -5.72 -3.32 10.78
CA LEU A 70 -7.14 -3.09 10.62
C LEU A 70 -7.77 -4.27 9.88
N SER A 71 -8.85 -4.80 10.43
CA SER A 71 -9.68 -5.84 9.83
C SER A 71 -11.17 -5.50 10.03
N VAL A 72 -12.04 -6.20 9.30
CA VAL A 72 -13.49 -6.14 9.43
C VAL A 72 -14.06 -7.53 9.69
N SER A 73 -15.27 -7.62 10.24
CA SER A 73 -15.88 -8.90 10.61
C SER A 73 -16.62 -9.59 9.47
N ASN A 74 -16.92 -8.86 8.39
CA ASN A 74 -17.71 -9.34 7.25
C ASN A 74 -16.86 -9.83 6.07
N GLY A 75 -15.53 -9.89 6.21
CA GLY A 75 -14.66 -10.47 5.18
C GLY A 75 -14.86 -11.98 5.02
N GLY A 76 -14.66 -12.47 3.80
CA GLY A 76 -14.82 -13.87 3.44
C GLY A 76 -13.83 -14.79 4.18
N ARG A 77 -14.29 -15.99 4.54
CA ARG A 77 -13.52 -16.94 5.37
C ARG A 77 -12.52 -17.76 4.56
N TRP A 78 -12.77 -17.93 3.27
CA TRP A 78 -11.98 -18.77 2.37
C TRP A 78 -10.84 -18.00 1.70
N GLY A 79 -9.91 -18.74 1.10
CA GLY A 79 -8.73 -18.21 0.44
C GLY A 79 -7.48 -18.06 1.32
N GLU A 80 -6.39 -17.70 0.66
CA GLU A 80 -5.04 -17.56 1.20
C GLU A 80 -4.68 -16.08 1.32
N TRP A 81 -4.13 -15.69 2.48
CA TRP A 81 -3.57 -14.35 2.66
C TRP A 81 -2.31 -14.20 1.81
N GLN A 82 -2.32 -13.20 0.95
CA GLN A 82 -1.21 -12.87 0.08
C GLN A 82 -0.16 -12.05 0.84
N GLU A 83 1.06 -12.00 0.31
CA GLU A 83 2.15 -11.25 0.93
C GLU A 83 1.80 -9.77 1.11
N PRO A 84 2.09 -9.18 2.28
CA PRO A 84 1.79 -7.78 2.55
C PRO A 84 2.68 -6.86 1.71
N SER A 85 2.11 -5.72 1.32
CA SER A 85 2.79 -4.69 0.53
C SER A 85 2.66 -3.35 1.22
N PHE A 86 3.75 -2.58 1.25
CA PHE A 86 3.86 -1.36 2.04
C PHE A 86 4.35 -0.18 1.20
N CYS A 87 3.77 0.99 1.47
CA CYS A 87 4.29 2.27 1.02
C CYS A 87 5.75 2.46 1.45
N PRO A 88 6.56 3.19 0.64
CA PRO A 88 7.91 3.56 1.01
C PRO A 88 7.97 4.24 2.38
N ASN A 89 9.12 4.13 3.04
CA ASN A 89 9.33 4.74 4.36
C ASN A 89 8.98 6.24 4.33
N GLY A 90 8.22 6.69 5.33
CA GLY A 90 7.74 8.07 5.44
C GLY A 90 6.52 8.42 4.56
N GLN A 91 5.96 7.47 3.82
CA GLN A 91 4.75 7.69 2.99
C GLN A 91 3.54 6.93 3.52
N PHE A 92 2.35 7.48 3.37
CA PHE A 92 1.09 6.88 3.82
C PHE A 92 0.10 6.86 2.65
N ALA A 93 -0.88 5.97 2.73
CA ALA A 93 -1.91 5.85 1.71
C ALA A 93 -2.80 7.09 1.74
N SER A 94 -2.79 7.87 0.66
CA SER A 94 -3.64 9.05 0.47
C SER A 94 -4.75 8.83 -0.54
N GLY A 95 -4.76 7.67 -1.19
CA GLY A 95 -5.79 7.27 -2.12
C GLY A 95 -5.66 5.79 -2.47
N TYR A 96 -6.53 5.34 -3.36
CA TYR A 96 -6.56 3.96 -3.84
C TYR A 96 -7.27 3.83 -5.18
N ARG A 97 -7.02 2.73 -5.88
CA ARG A 97 -7.81 2.27 -7.02
C ARG A 97 -8.18 0.80 -6.83
N LEU A 98 -9.28 0.41 -7.48
CA LEU A 98 -9.82 -0.95 -7.39
C LEU A 98 -9.72 -1.63 -8.75
N LYS A 99 -9.40 -2.91 -8.76
CA LYS A 99 -9.51 -3.76 -9.94
C LYS A 99 -10.86 -4.45 -9.91
N ILE A 100 -11.73 -4.10 -10.84
CA ILE A 100 -13.12 -4.57 -10.86
C ILE A 100 -13.47 -5.06 -12.26
N GLU A 101 -14.13 -6.21 -12.35
CA GLU A 101 -14.65 -6.71 -13.61
C GLU A 101 -15.80 -5.87 -14.13
N PRO A 102 -15.82 -5.50 -15.42
CA PRO A 102 -16.99 -4.90 -16.01
C PRO A 102 -18.09 -5.96 -16.13
N ARG A 103 -19.33 -5.49 -16.01
CA ARG A 103 -20.53 -6.25 -16.41
C ARG A 103 -20.37 -6.82 -17.84
N ARG A 104 -20.34 -8.14 -17.99
CA ARG A 104 -20.42 -8.87 -19.25
C ARG A 104 -21.68 -9.73 -19.26
N GLY A 105 -22.75 -9.18 -19.85
CA GLY A 105 -23.91 -9.98 -20.27
C GLY A 105 -25.18 -9.16 -20.51
N SER A 106 -25.86 -9.44 -21.62
CA SER A 106 -27.25 -8.99 -21.90
C SER A 106 -28.32 -9.91 -21.27
N TYR A 107 -27.90 -10.88 -20.45
CA TYR A 107 -28.74 -11.89 -19.82
C TYR A 107 -28.60 -11.85 -18.29
N PHE A 108 -29.70 -12.12 -17.60
CA PHE A 108 -29.91 -11.96 -16.16
C PHE A 108 -29.11 -12.94 -15.24
N TRP A 109 -28.14 -13.69 -15.77
CA TRP A 109 -27.47 -14.81 -15.05
C TRP A 109 -25.93 -14.82 -15.19
N GLN A 110 -25.31 -13.72 -15.60
CA GLN A 110 -23.85 -13.58 -15.59
C GLN A 110 -23.47 -12.61 -14.45
N ASP A 111 -22.66 -13.08 -13.52
CA ASP A 111 -22.25 -12.32 -12.35
C ASP A 111 -21.31 -11.19 -12.75
N ASP A 112 -21.80 -9.98 -12.55
CA ASP A 112 -21.27 -8.78 -13.13
C ASP A 112 -20.79 -7.84 -12.03
N SER A 113 -19.46 -7.81 -11.80
CA SER A 113 -18.67 -6.83 -11.00
C SER A 113 -18.16 -7.29 -9.63
N SER A 114 -17.22 -8.24 -9.62
CA SER A 114 -16.47 -8.64 -8.41
C SER A 114 -15.23 -7.75 -8.18
N LEU A 115 -14.86 -7.54 -6.91
CA LEU A 115 -13.59 -6.90 -6.57
C LEU A 115 -12.45 -7.92 -6.70
N ASN A 116 -11.47 -7.61 -7.52
CA ASN A 116 -10.34 -8.50 -7.80
C ASN A 116 -9.02 -7.97 -7.23
N GLY A 117 -8.93 -6.69 -6.87
CA GLY A 117 -7.68 -6.12 -6.39
C GLY A 117 -7.84 -4.73 -5.81
N ILE A 118 -6.94 -4.40 -4.89
CA ILE A 118 -6.85 -3.09 -4.27
C ILE A 118 -5.41 -2.61 -4.44
N GLU A 119 -5.25 -1.36 -4.87
CA GLU A 119 -3.96 -0.70 -4.94
C GLU A 119 -4.02 0.63 -4.23
N LEU A 120 -3.09 0.87 -3.32
CA LEU A 120 -2.96 2.12 -2.57
C LEU A 120 -2.04 3.09 -3.31
N LEU A 121 -2.41 4.37 -3.30
CA LEU A 121 -1.55 5.48 -3.67
C LEU A 121 -0.83 6.01 -2.43
N CYS A 122 0.50 5.99 -2.45
CA CYS A 122 1.34 6.46 -1.37
C CYS A 122 1.78 7.91 -1.62
N SER A 123 1.67 8.75 -0.59
CA SER A 123 2.22 10.10 -0.61
C SER A 123 2.81 10.52 0.74
N THR A 124 3.53 11.64 0.73
CA THR A 124 4.04 12.28 1.94
C THR A 124 3.08 13.37 2.41
N ARG A 125 3.31 13.95 3.60
CA ARG A 125 2.55 15.11 4.08
C ARG A 125 2.63 16.32 3.12
N SER A 126 3.73 16.43 2.39
CA SER A 126 4.04 17.57 1.52
C SER A 126 3.58 17.39 0.08
N THR A 127 3.29 16.15 -0.35
CA THR A 127 2.95 15.82 -1.74
C THR A 127 1.48 15.46 -1.89
N THR A 128 0.86 15.95 -2.95
CA THR A 128 -0.54 15.65 -3.35
C THR A 128 -0.65 14.75 -4.56
N SER A 129 0.44 14.12 -4.97
CA SER A 129 0.62 13.71 -6.36
C SER A 129 -0.25 12.53 -6.78
N ASP A 130 -0.94 12.71 -7.91
CA ASP A 130 -1.41 11.65 -8.81
C ASP A 130 -0.23 10.80 -9.39
N ASP A 131 1.01 11.28 -9.24
CA ASP A 131 2.28 10.58 -9.55
C ASP A 131 2.89 9.85 -8.33
N GLY A 132 2.09 9.57 -7.30
CA GLY A 132 2.56 8.85 -6.10
C GLY A 132 2.97 7.41 -6.38
N PHE A 133 3.84 6.85 -5.54
CA PHE A 133 4.19 5.42 -5.63
C PHE A 133 2.96 4.59 -5.27
N THR A 134 2.67 3.54 -6.03
CA THR A 134 1.52 2.67 -5.75
C THR A 134 1.93 1.31 -5.23
N VAL A 135 1.09 0.72 -4.37
CA VAL A 135 1.32 -0.61 -3.79
C VAL A 135 0.06 -1.45 -3.81
N SER A 136 0.21 -2.71 -4.21
CA SER A 136 -0.82 -3.74 -4.12
C SER A 136 -0.23 -5.01 -3.50
N SER A 137 -1.07 -5.77 -2.80
CA SER A 137 -0.78 -7.16 -2.40
C SER A 137 -1.12 -8.09 -3.58
N GLY A 138 -1.53 -9.33 -3.34
CA GLY A 138 -2.04 -10.18 -4.41
C GLY A 138 -3.37 -9.65 -4.97
N TYR A 139 -3.62 -9.87 -6.25
CA TYR A 139 -4.88 -9.55 -6.92
C TYR A 139 -5.22 -10.60 -7.97
N GLY A 140 -6.51 -10.75 -8.27
CA GLY A 140 -7.03 -11.66 -9.29
C GLY A 140 -6.64 -11.22 -10.72
N PRO A 141 -6.60 -12.16 -11.68
CA PRO A 141 -6.19 -11.87 -13.05
C PRO A 141 -7.21 -11.01 -13.80
N TRP A 142 -8.48 -11.04 -13.39
CA TRP A 142 -9.58 -10.45 -14.12
C TRP A 142 -9.91 -9.00 -13.74
N GLY A 143 -10.67 -8.35 -14.62
CA GLY A 143 -11.10 -6.96 -14.50
C GLY A 143 -10.03 -5.91 -14.81
N ASP A 144 -10.43 -4.65 -14.73
CA ASP A 144 -9.56 -3.51 -15.00
C ASP A 144 -9.42 -2.62 -13.76
N TRP A 145 -8.23 -2.04 -13.60
CA TRP A 145 -8.01 -0.97 -12.62
C TRP A 145 -8.87 0.24 -12.98
N LYS A 146 -9.75 0.63 -12.07
CA LYS A 146 -10.64 1.79 -12.22
C LYS A 146 -9.92 3.09 -11.83
N GLY A 147 -10.64 4.20 -11.96
CA GLY A 147 -10.15 5.53 -11.63
C GLY A 147 -9.65 5.63 -10.18
N LEU A 148 -8.64 6.47 -10.00
CA LEU A 148 -8.04 6.76 -8.70
C LEU A 148 -9.01 7.56 -7.82
N ILE A 149 -9.13 7.16 -6.55
CA ILE A 149 -9.92 7.85 -5.53
C ILE A 149 -8.97 8.33 -4.44
N THR A 150 -8.91 9.64 -4.19
CA THR A 150 -7.95 10.24 -3.25
C THR A 150 -8.63 11.01 -2.13
N CYS A 151 -7.88 11.24 -1.05
CA CYS A 151 -8.19 12.27 -0.08
C CYS A 151 -7.88 13.64 -0.72
N ASP A 152 -8.88 14.50 -0.90
CA ASP A 152 -8.79 15.76 -1.67
C ASP A 152 -7.78 16.79 -1.12
N ARG A 153 -7.27 16.62 0.10
CA ARG A 153 -6.44 17.61 0.81
C ARG A 153 -5.03 17.10 1.12
N LYS A 154 -4.04 18.00 1.01
CA LYS A 154 -2.65 17.73 1.45
C LYS A 154 -2.64 17.30 2.91
N GLY A 155 -1.90 16.23 3.23
CA GLY A 155 -1.76 15.74 4.60
C GLY A 155 -2.92 14.90 5.12
N GLN A 156 -3.90 14.56 4.26
CA GLN A 156 -4.93 13.57 4.58
C GLN A 156 -4.56 12.19 4.07
N PHE A 157 -4.83 11.19 4.91
CA PHE A 157 -4.52 9.80 4.62
C PHE A 157 -5.65 8.88 5.06
N LEU A 158 -5.66 7.67 4.50
CA LEU A 158 -6.62 6.64 4.84
C LEU A 158 -6.34 6.13 6.27
N THR A 159 -7.38 6.03 7.10
CA THR A 159 -7.24 5.65 8.52
C THR A 159 -8.20 4.57 8.98
N SER A 160 -9.21 4.25 8.19
CA SER A 160 -10.18 3.18 8.44
C SER A 160 -10.85 2.81 7.13
N PHE A 161 -11.45 1.63 7.08
CA PHE A 161 -12.12 1.10 5.90
C PHE A 161 -13.40 0.34 6.29
N SER A 162 -14.30 0.19 5.33
CA SER A 162 -15.48 -0.66 5.40
C SER A 162 -15.57 -1.43 4.09
N LEU A 163 -15.77 -2.75 4.20
CA LEU A 163 -15.83 -3.68 3.09
C LEU A 163 -17.29 -3.94 2.73
N GLN A 164 -17.62 -3.86 1.44
CA GLN A 164 -18.92 -4.27 0.91
C GLN A 164 -18.83 -5.71 0.47
N VAL A 165 -19.73 -6.52 1.01
CA VAL A 165 -19.70 -7.97 0.85
C VAL A 165 -21.13 -8.46 0.69
N GLU A 166 -21.31 -9.45 -0.18
CA GLU A 166 -22.60 -10.11 -0.32
C GLU A 166 -22.80 -11.14 0.79
N ASP A 167 -23.98 -11.11 1.42
CA ASP A 167 -24.32 -12.05 2.46
C ASP A 167 -24.48 -13.48 1.91
N TYR A 168 -24.10 -14.45 2.73
CA TYR A 168 -24.28 -15.89 2.52
C TYR A 168 -25.72 -16.22 2.05
N GLN A 169 -25.89 -16.72 0.81
CA GLN A 169 -27.21 -17.04 0.23
C GLN A 169 -27.60 -18.52 0.38
N GLY A 170 -26.74 -19.40 0.93
CA GLY A 170 -27.08 -20.81 1.13
C GLY A 170 -26.02 -21.77 0.59
N ASN A 171 -26.43 -22.79 -0.17
CA ASN A 171 -25.50 -23.81 -0.67
C ASN A 171 -24.78 -23.35 -1.95
N GLY A 172 -23.70 -22.58 -1.83
CA GLY A 172 -22.82 -22.20 -2.93
C GLY A 172 -22.02 -20.93 -2.61
N ASP A 173 -20.80 -20.80 -3.17
CA ASP A 173 -19.75 -19.84 -2.83
C ASP A 173 -20.22 -18.54 -2.17
N ASP A 174 -19.95 -18.49 -0.88
CA ASP A 174 -20.49 -17.49 0.01
C ASP A 174 -19.44 -16.42 0.32
N THR A 175 -19.86 -15.16 0.20
CA THR A 175 -19.18 -13.98 0.78
C THR A 175 -17.98 -13.47 -0.04
N ALA A 176 -18.23 -12.99 -1.27
CA ALA A 176 -17.23 -12.29 -2.08
C ALA A 176 -17.21 -10.78 -1.80
N ALA A 177 -16.02 -10.17 -1.72
CA ALA A 177 -15.91 -8.73 -1.60
C ALA A 177 -16.26 -8.06 -2.93
N ASN A 178 -17.10 -7.03 -2.85
CA ASN A 178 -17.62 -6.30 -4.01
C ASN A 178 -17.04 -4.89 -4.10
N TYR A 179 -16.70 -4.28 -2.96
CA TYR A 179 -16.13 -2.93 -2.93
C TYR A 179 -15.46 -2.62 -1.59
N VAL A 180 -14.64 -1.58 -1.53
CA VAL A 180 -14.11 -1.01 -0.28
C VAL A 180 -14.19 0.51 -0.30
N LYS A 181 -14.58 1.09 0.84
CA LYS A 181 -14.56 2.54 1.07
C LYS A 181 -13.73 2.88 2.29
N PHE A 182 -13.22 4.09 2.35
CA PHE A 182 -12.28 4.53 3.39
C PHE A 182 -12.72 5.82 4.07
N ILE A 183 -12.17 6.03 5.26
CA ILE A 183 -12.17 7.33 5.94
C ILE A 183 -10.82 7.99 5.70
N CYS A 184 -10.85 9.18 5.12
CA CYS A 184 -9.72 10.11 5.12
C CYS A 184 -9.68 10.90 6.43
N HIS A 185 -8.48 11.06 6.98
CA HIS A 185 -8.25 11.87 8.18
C HIS A 185 -6.94 12.66 8.09
N ASP A 186 -6.90 13.83 8.72
CA ASP A 186 -5.69 14.63 8.85
C ASP A 186 -4.66 13.90 9.73
N PHE A 187 -3.43 13.79 9.27
CA PHE A 187 -2.35 13.15 10.01
C PHE A 187 -1.57 14.15 10.90
N ASP A 188 -2.15 15.33 11.13
CA ASP A 188 -1.61 16.37 12.00
C ASP A 188 -2.07 16.16 13.46
N HIS A 189 -1.10 16.08 14.38
CA HIS A 189 -1.32 15.87 15.81
C HIS A 189 -1.95 17.09 16.50
N HIS A 190 -2.00 18.25 15.85
CA HIS A 190 -2.36 19.52 16.46
C HIS A 190 -3.72 20.09 16.05
N ARG A 191 -4.49 19.40 15.19
CA ARG A 191 -5.83 19.87 14.80
C ARG A 191 -6.90 19.38 15.77
N LEU A 192 -7.58 20.35 16.39
CA LEU A 192 -8.69 20.16 17.32
C LEU A 192 -10.00 19.72 16.65
N PHE A 193 -10.10 19.83 15.31
CA PHE A 193 -11.30 19.51 14.54
C PHE A 193 -11.07 18.34 13.59
N TYR A 194 -11.79 17.25 13.84
CA TYR A 194 -11.81 16.04 13.02
C TYR A 194 -12.68 16.27 11.78
N SER A 195 -12.09 16.31 10.59
CA SER A 195 -12.84 16.27 9.32
C SER A 195 -12.77 14.84 8.77
N TYR A 196 -13.71 13.99 9.18
CA TYR A 196 -13.89 12.67 8.58
C TYR A 196 -14.58 12.82 7.23
N ARG A 197 -13.90 12.39 6.16
CA ARG A 197 -14.50 12.28 4.84
C ARG A 197 -14.49 10.83 4.38
N PHE A 198 -15.65 10.36 3.98
CA PHE A 198 -15.80 9.06 3.33
C PHE A 198 -15.44 9.21 1.86
N ILE A 199 -14.59 8.31 1.37
CA ILE A 199 -14.24 8.20 -0.05
C ILE A 199 -14.51 6.79 -0.53
N GLY A 200 -14.98 6.67 -1.77
CA GLY A 200 -15.43 5.41 -2.37
C GLY A 200 -16.87 5.47 -2.84
N GLY A 201 -17.17 4.69 -3.88
CA GLY A 201 -18.53 4.48 -4.38
C GLY A 201 -19.23 3.32 -3.67
N ARG A 202 -19.95 2.52 -4.46
CA ARG A 202 -20.53 1.23 -4.07
C ARG A 202 -20.39 0.26 -5.24
N GLY A 203 -20.17 -1.00 -4.92
CA GLY A 203 -20.38 -2.14 -5.81
C GLY A 203 -21.87 -2.40 -6.03
N PHE A 204 -22.15 -3.32 -6.94
CA PHE A 204 -23.53 -3.65 -7.36
C PHE A 204 -24.25 -4.53 -6.34
N TRP A 205 -23.51 -5.43 -5.69
CA TRP A 205 -24.05 -6.46 -4.81
C TRP A 205 -23.54 -6.32 -3.37
N GLY A 206 -24.32 -6.87 -2.44
CA GLY A 206 -24.02 -6.86 -1.02
C GLY A 206 -24.11 -5.49 -0.34
N ASP A 207 -23.88 -5.50 0.97
CA ASP A 207 -23.94 -4.32 1.83
C ASP A 207 -22.60 -4.04 2.49
N TYR A 208 -22.39 -2.78 2.86
CA TYR A 208 -21.23 -2.40 3.65
C TYR A 208 -21.37 -2.89 5.09
N GLY A 209 -20.37 -3.66 5.53
CA GLY A 209 -20.24 -4.02 6.93
C GLY A 209 -19.83 -2.84 7.81
N ALA A 210 -19.68 -3.12 9.10
CA ALA A 210 -19.18 -2.15 10.07
C ALA A 210 -17.81 -1.59 9.64
N TRP A 211 -17.54 -0.35 10.02
CA TRP A 211 -16.21 0.23 9.87
C TRP A 211 -15.20 -0.52 10.73
N SER A 212 -14.00 -0.72 10.20
CA SER A 212 -12.88 -1.16 11.01
C SER A 212 -12.53 -0.13 12.09
N GLN A 213 -11.70 -0.56 13.04
CA GLN A 213 -11.06 0.38 13.96
C GLN A 213 -10.32 1.47 13.18
N ARG A 214 -10.10 2.61 13.83
CA ARG A 214 -9.27 3.67 13.23
C ARG A 214 -7.81 3.44 13.58
N CYS A 215 -6.92 3.86 12.68
CA CYS A 215 -5.52 4.06 13.02
C CYS A 215 -5.40 4.97 14.25
N GLN A 216 -4.40 4.69 15.10
CA GLN A 216 -4.12 5.50 16.28
C GLN A 216 -3.72 6.93 15.88
N GLN A 217 -3.85 7.88 16.80
CA GLN A 217 -3.41 9.25 16.56
C GLN A 217 -1.94 9.28 16.14
N GLY A 218 -1.62 10.03 15.08
CA GLY A 218 -0.27 10.05 14.49
C GLY A 218 0.09 8.85 13.61
N SER A 219 -0.88 8.00 13.29
CA SER A 219 -0.70 6.88 12.36
C SER A 219 -1.76 6.87 11.26
N ALA A 220 -1.41 6.27 10.13
CA ALA A 220 -2.27 6.13 8.96
C ALA A 220 -1.92 4.84 8.23
N ILE A 221 -2.83 4.42 7.35
CA ILE A 221 -2.65 3.23 6.53
C ILE A 221 -1.39 3.41 5.69
N CYS A 222 -0.53 2.41 5.73
CA CYS A 222 0.78 2.38 5.10
C CYS A 222 1.02 1.13 4.26
N GLY A 223 0.08 0.19 4.28
CA GLY A 223 0.21 -1.07 3.58
C GLY A 223 -1.06 -1.88 3.69
N LEU A 224 -1.10 -2.98 2.94
CA LEU A 224 -2.22 -3.90 2.89
C LEU A 224 -1.75 -5.33 2.65
N ARG A 225 -2.60 -6.28 3.01
CA ARG A 225 -2.61 -7.64 2.45
C ARG A 225 -4.02 -8.03 2.08
N THR A 226 -4.15 -8.77 0.99
CA THR A 226 -5.45 -9.27 0.48
C THR A 226 -5.55 -10.76 0.73
N LYS A 227 -6.79 -11.24 0.87
CA LYS A 227 -7.10 -12.66 0.93
C LYS A 227 -7.75 -13.07 -0.38
N LEU A 228 -7.11 -13.97 -1.11
CA LEU A 228 -7.58 -14.43 -2.41
C LEU A 228 -7.94 -15.91 -2.34
N GLU A 229 -9.08 -16.26 -2.91
CA GLU A 229 -9.42 -17.64 -3.18
C GLU A 229 -8.63 -18.16 -4.39
N SER A 230 -8.15 -19.40 -4.34
CA SER A 230 -7.55 -20.02 -5.53
C SER A 230 -8.65 -20.51 -6.48
N PRO A 231 -8.38 -20.63 -7.79
CA PRO A 231 -9.31 -21.26 -8.73
C PRO A 231 -9.78 -22.64 -8.22
N GLN A 232 -11.09 -22.85 -8.08
CA GLN A 232 -11.66 -24.13 -7.63
C GLN A 232 -11.98 -25.09 -8.81
N GLY A 233 -11.53 -24.79 -10.03
CA GLY A 233 -11.73 -25.65 -11.20
C GLY A 233 -12.68 -25.03 -12.23
N ASN A 234 -13.79 -25.69 -12.56
CA ASN A 234 -14.74 -25.24 -13.62
C ASN A 234 -15.74 -24.15 -13.15
N GLY A 235 -15.44 -23.44 -12.06
CA GLY A 235 -16.28 -22.39 -11.47
C GLY A 235 -15.41 -21.20 -11.07
N ASP A 236 -16.04 -20.03 -10.91
CA ASP A 236 -15.41 -18.71 -10.98
C ASP A 236 -14.03 -18.59 -10.30
N ASP A 237 -13.11 -18.06 -11.10
CA ASP A 237 -11.68 -18.02 -10.87
C ASP A 237 -11.28 -16.84 -9.97
N THR A 238 -10.69 -17.13 -8.81
CA THR A 238 -9.89 -16.20 -7.97
C THR A 238 -10.57 -14.88 -7.60
N ALA A 239 -11.40 -14.87 -6.56
CA ALA A 239 -12.00 -13.65 -6.00
C ALA A 239 -11.22 -13.08 -4.80
N LEU A 240 -11.29 -11.76 -4.60
CA LEU A 240 -10.87 -11.13 -3.35
C LEU A 240 -11.96 -11.32 -2.31
N ASN A 241 -11.65 -12.05 -1.24
CA ASN A 241 -12.60 -12.36 -0.18
C ASN A 241 -12.45 -11.42 1.02
N ASP A 242 -11.22 -10.97 1.32
CA ASP A 242 -10.97 -10.09 2.45
C ASP A 242 -9.71 -9.22 2.26
N VAL A 243 -9.56 -8.23 3.11
CA VAL A 243 -8.40 -7.33 3.13
C VAL A 243 -8.08 -6.88 4.56
N GLU A 244 -6.79 -6.83 4.86
CA GLU A 244 -6.27 -6.14 6.04
C GLU A 244 -5.42 -4.95 5.63
N PHE A 245 -5.49 -3.88 6.43
CA PHE A 245 -4.65 -2.71 6.26
C PHE A 245 -3.74 -2.51 7.47
N TYR A 246 -2.52 -2.05 7.23
CA TYR A 246 -1.55 -1.79 8.29
C TYR A 246 -1.49 -0.29 8.56
N CYS A 247 -1.61 0.11 9.81
CA CYS A 247 -1.32 1.46 10.28
C CYS A 247 0.14 1.54 10.70
N CYS A 248 0.83 2.60 10.27
CA CYS A 248 2.17 2.90 10.71
C CYS A 248 2.23 4.32 11.29
N GLY A 249 3.11 4.53 12.27
CA GLY A 249 3.39 5.87 12.81
C GLY A 249 4.28 6.70 11.89
N SER A 250 4.27 8.01 12.11
CA SER A 250 5.43 8.86 11.80
C SER A 250 6.29 8.93 13.06
N ASP A 251 7.47 8.33 13.02
CA ASP A 251 8.50 8.61 14.03
C ASP A 251 8.86 10.12 14.02
#